data_AF-E2N8N8-F1
#
_entry.id   AF-E2N8N8-F1
#
_cell.length_a   1.000
_cell.length_b   1.000
_cell.length_c   1.000
_cell.angle_alpha   90.00
_cell.angle_beta   90.00
_cell.angle_gamma   90.00
#
_symmetry.space_group_name_H-M   'P 1'
#
loop_
_entity.id
_entity.type
_entity.pdbx_description
1 polymer ?
#
loop_
_entity_poly.entity_id
_entity_poly.type
_entity_poly.pdbx_seq_one_letter_code
_entity_poly.pdbx_strand_id
1 'polypeptide(L)'
;MELRQSLLQEIANIIDSDELTRKTLEYVRKLRTKEAKKKEIETKEDLTPYTMEEINSWMDEAEAEEEAGIPGMPHEEVFSNMEKKYPWLCLHPTLTLEQ
;
A
#
# COMPACT_ATOMS: atom_id res chain seq x y z
N MET A 1 21.73 25.41 -29.13
CA MET A 1 20.50 26.10 -29.60
C MET A 1 19.49 25.14 -30.23
N GLU A 2 19.92 24.01 -30.78
CA GLU A 2 19.07 23.05 -31.51
C GLU A 2 17.97 22.38 -30.67
N LEU A 3 18.26 21.99 -29.42
CA LEU A 3 17.28 21.36 -28.52
C LEU A 3 16.01 22.18 -28.30
N ARG A 4 16.15 23.50 -28.16
CA ARG A 4 15.02 24.40 -27.91
C ARG A 4 14.14 24.58 -29.16
N GLN A 5 14.75 24.61 -30.34
CA GLN A 5 14.02 24.64 -31.61
C GLN A 5 13.34 23.31 -31.90
N SER A 6 14.02 22.18 -31.65
CA SER A 6 13.43 20.84 -31.79
C SER A 6 12.19 20.68 -30.93
N LEU A 7 12.25 21.12 -29.66
CA LEU A 7 11.13 21.06 -28.74
C LEU A 7 9.94 21.92 -29.22
N LEU A 8 10.22 23.14 -29.70
CA LEU A 8 9.17 24.02 -30.22
C LEU A 8 8.52 23.46 -31.48
N GLN A 9 9.29 22.78 -32.34
CA GLN A 9 8.77 22.12 -33.54
C GLN A 9 7.87 20.93 -33.19
N GLU A 10 8.25 20.12 -32.20
CA GLU A 10 7.41 19.03 -31.71
C GLU A 10 6.11 19.54 -31.08
N ILE A 11 6.18 20.62 -30.30
CA ILE A 11 5.00 21.26 -29.71
C ILE A 11 4.07 21.78 -30.81
N ALA A 12 4.60 22.42 -31.85
CA ALA A 12 3.81 22.88 -32.99
C ALA A 12 3.12 21.72 -33.71
N ASN A 13 3.84 20.64 -34.00
CA ASN A 13 3.29 19.44 -34.65
C ASN A 13 2.15 18.79 -33.84
N ILE A 14 2.22 18.86 -32.51
CA ILE A 14 1.15 18.36 -31.64
C ILE A 14 -0.08 19.27 -31.71
N ILE A 15 0.12 20.59 -31.69
CA ILE A 15 -0.97 21.60 -31.71
C ILE A 15 -1.69 21.60 -33.07
N ASP A 16 -0.96 21.45 -34.17
CA ASP A 16 -1.52 21.49 -35.53
C ASP A 16 -2.35 20.23 -35.88
N SER A 17 -2.31 19.21 -35.02
CA SER A 17 -3.14 18.01 -35.14
C SER A 17 -4.12 17.93 -33.97
N ASP A 18 -5.40 18.16 -34.26
CA ASP A 18 -6.49 17.98 -33.29
C ASP A 18 -6.50 16.57 -32.67
N GLU A 19 -6.12 15.55 -33.46
CA GLU A 19 -6.01 14.18 -33.00
C GLU A 19 -4.88 14.01 -31.97
N LEU A 20 -3.69 14.54 -32.24
CA LEU A 20 -2.54 14.48 -31.33
C LEU A 20 -2.79 15.32 -30.07
N THR A 21 -3.40 16.49 -30.23
CA THR A 21 -3.81 17.35 -29.11
C THR A 21 -4.78 16.58 -28.19
N ARG A 22 -5.79 15.92 -28.77
CA ARG A 22 -6.77 15.13 -28.00
C ARG A 22 -6.12 13.95 -27.27
N LYS A 23 -5.27 13.17 -27.96
CA LYS A 23 -4.54 12.03 -27.38
C LYS A 23 -3.62 12.47 -26.24
N THR A 24 -2.91 13.57 -26.42
CA THR A 24 -2.03 14.16 -25.39
C THR A 24 -2.83 14.57 -24.16
N LEU A 25 -4.00 15.20 -24.37
CA LEU A 25 -4.86 15.66 -23.29
C LEU A 25 -5.47 14.49 -22.51
N GLU A 26 -5.89 13.42 -23.18
CA GLU A 26 -6.32 12.17 -22.55
C GLU A 26 -5.20 11.52 -21.73
N TYR A 27 -3.98 11.49 -22.27
CA TYR A 27 -2.82 10.94 -21.58
C TYR A 27 -2.50 11.71 -20.30
N VAL A 28 -2.47 13.05 -20.36
CA VAL A 28 -2.29 13.92 -19.19
C VAL A 28 -3.38 13.71 -18.14
N ARG A 29 -4.65 13.56 -18.56
CA ARG A 29 -5.75 13.24 -17.63
C ARG A 29 -5.52 11.91 -16.92
N LYS A 30 -5.15 10.85 -17.66
CA LYS A 30 -4.85 9.53 -17.08
C LYS A 30 -3.69 9.59 -16.08
N LEU A 31 -2.65 10.37 -16.37
CA LEU A 31 -1.53 10.57 -15.45
C LEU A 31 -1.99 11.22 -14.15
N ARG A 32 -2.76 12.32 -14.21
CA ARG A 32 -3.29 12.99 -13.02
C ARG A 32 -4.16 12.06 -12.17
N THR A 33 -5.01 11.25 -12.81
CA THR A 33 -5.86 10.28 -12.09
C THR A 33 -5.02 9.19 -11.41
N LYS A 34 -3.95 8.71 -12.05
CA LYS A 34 -3.03 7.74 -11.44
C LYS A 34 -2.29 8.32 -10.24
N GLU A 35 -1.80 9.55 -10.34
CA GLU A 35 -1.14 10.24 -9.22
C GLU A 35 -2.10 10.49 -8.06
N ALA A 36 -3.34 10.90 -8.35
CA ALA A 36 -4.37 11.08 -7.32
C ALA A 36 -4.68 9.77 -6.59
N LYS A 37 -4.83 8.65 -7.32
CA LYS A 37 -5.03 7.33 -6.72
C LYS A 37 -3.82 6.86 -5.91
N LYS A 38 -2.60 7.13 -6.37
CA LYS A 38 -1.38 6.80 -5.63
C LYS A 38 -1.32 7.55 -4.29
N LYS A 39 -1.62 8.85 -4.29
CA LYS A 39 -1.74 9.65 -3.06
C LYS A 39 -2.87 9.17 -2.14
N GLU A 40 -3.98 8.71 -2.70
CA GLU A 40 -5.10 8.15 -1.92
C GLU A 40 -4.76 6.80 -1.27
N ILE A 41 -3.88 6.00 -1.90
CA ILE A 41 -3.37 4.75 -1.32
C ILE A 41 -2.35 5.05 -0.22
N GLU A 42 -1.42 5.98 -0.44
CA GLU A 42 -0.43 6.42 0.55
C GLU A 42 -1.07 7.06 1.81
N THR A 43 -2.33 7.52 1.73
CA THR A 43 -3.02 8.17 2.85
C THR A 43 -3.88 7.23 3.69
N LYS A 44 -4.07 5.97 3.27
CA LYS A 44 -4.96 5.03 3.98
C LYS A 44 -4.25 4.15 5.01
N GLU A 45 -2.98 3.85 4.81
CA GLU A 45 -2.19 3.04 5.75
C GLU A 45 -0.75 3.54 5.74
N ASP A 46 -0.21 3.85 6.92
CA ASP A 46 1.22 4.13 7.07
C ASP A 46 1.98 2.81 6.94
N LEU A 47 2.40 2.50 5.72
CA LEU A 47 3.08 1.27 5.36
C LEU A 47 4.61 1.42 5.46
N THR A 48 5.11 2.36 6.26
CA THR A 48 6.56 2.46 6.51
C THR A 48 7.04 1.16 7.15
N PRO A 49 8.03 0.47 6.56
CA PRO A 49 8.61 -0.72 7.17
C PRO A 49 9.22 -0.38 8.53
N TYR A 50 9.07 -1.29 9.49
CA TYR A 50 9.74 -1.18 10.79
C TYR A 50 11.26 -1.14 10.63
N THR A 51 11.89 -0.32 11.46
CA THR A 51 13.34 -0.25 11.59
C THR A 51 13.88 -1.46 12.34
N MET A 52 15.17 -1.75 12.15
CA MET A 52 15.83 -2.83 12.87
C MET A 52 15.86 -2.58 14.39
N GLU A 53 15.97 -1.32 14.81
CA GLU A 53 15.95 -0.94 16.22
C GLU A 53 14.58 -1.21 16.86
N GLU A 54 13.48 -0.91 16.17
CA GLU A 54 12.11 -1.21 16.66
C GLU A 54 11.88 -2.71 16.81
N ILE A 55 12.30 -3.50 15.82
CA ILE A 55 12.16 -4.96 15.88
C ILE A 55 12.98 -5.52 17.04
N ASN A 56 14.24 -5.10 17.19
CA ASN A 56 15.08 -5.57 18.30
C ASN A 56 14.51 -5.15 19.65
N SER A 57 13.97 -3.94 19.77
CA SER A 57 13.34 -3.48 21.01
C SER A 57 12.18 -4.36 21.45
N TRP A 58 11.37 -4.89 20.53
CA TRP A 58 10.29 -5.81 20.87
C TRP A 58 10.79 -7.19 21.28
N MET A 59 11.90 -7.64 20.68
CA MET A 59 12.53 -8.90 21.05
C MET A 59 13.12 -8.81 22.47
N ASP A 60 13.84 -7.72 22.77
CA ASP A 60 14.40 -7.46 24.09
C ASP A 60 13.31 -7.36 25.16
N GLU A 61 12.17 -6.73 24.86
CA GLU A 61 11.01 -6.65 25.75
C GLU A 61 10.42 -8.04 26.05
N ALA A 62 10.20 -8.86 25.02
CA ALA A 62 9.67 -10.21 25.18
C ALA A 62 10.61 -11.12 26.00
N GLU A 63 11.92 -11.02 25.78
CA GLU A 63 12.93 -11.75 26.58
C GLU A 63 12.93 -11.30 28.05
N ALA A 64 12.78 -10.00 28.30
CA ALA A 64 12.71 -9.47 29.66
C ALA A 64 11.44 -9.92 30.41
N GLU A 65 10.30 -10.04 29.72
CA GLU A 65 9.06 -10.59 30.28
C GLU A 65 9.22 -12.06 30.68
N GLU A 66 9.85 -12.87 29.83
CA GLU A 66 10.14 -14.27 30.12
C GLU A 66 11.07 -14.41 31.34
N GLU A 67 12.15 -13.63 31.40
CA GLU A 67 13.09 -13.61 32.54
C GLU A 67 12.40 -13.14 33.83
N ALA A 68 11.46 -12.20 33.74
CA ALA A 68 10.63 -11.77 34.87
C ALA A 68 9.56 -12.79 35.28
N GLY A 69 9.42 -13.90 34.55
CA GLY A 69 8.42 -14.95 34.79
C GLY A 69 7.00 -14.50 34.47
N ILE A 70 6.83 -13.50 33.61
CA ILE A 70 5.52 -13.04 33.14
C ILE A 70 5.04 -14.04 32.07
N PRO A 71 3.94 -14.78 32.32
CA PRO A 71 3.44 -15.74 31.35
C PRO A 71 2.87 -15.00 30.13
N GLY A 72 3.22 -15.47 28.94
CA GLY A 72 2.63 -14.99 27.69
C GLY A 72 1.12 -15.26 27.61
N MET A 73 0.46 -14.65 26.62
CA MET A 73 -0.98 -14.81 26.44
C MET A 73 -1.36 -16.26 26.12
N PRO A 74 -2.33 -16.86 26.84
CA PRO A 74 -2.77 -18.23 26.58
C PRO A 74 -3.50 -18.34 25.25
N HIS A 75 -3.43 -19.51 24.62
CA HIS A 75 -3.94 -19.72 23.26
C HIS A 75 -5.43 -19.32 23.12
N GLU A 76 -6.27 -19.71 24.06
CA GLU A 76 -7.71 -19.42 24.09
C GLU A 76 -7.99 -17.92 24.04
N GLU A 77 -7.18 -17.14 24.77
CA GLU A 77 -7.32 -15.69 24.83
C GLU A 77 -6.84 -15.03 23.55
N VAL A 78 -5.73 -15.51 22.95
CA VAL A 78 -5.26 -15.06 21.63
C VAL A 78 -6.36 -15.24 20.58
N PHE A 79 -6.94 -16.44 20.49
CA PHE A 79 -8.01 -16.73 19.52
C PHE A 79 -9.27 -15.92 19.77
N SER A 80 -9.69 -15.76 21.04
CA SER A 80 -10.84 -14.91 21.38
C SER A 80 -10.62 -13.45 20.97
N ASN A 81 -9.41 -12.93 21.17
CA ASN A 81 -9.05 -11.57 20.79
C ASN A 81 -9.00 -11.40 19.27
N MET A 82 -8.48 -12.39 18.54
CA MET A 82 -8.47 -12.40 17.08
C MET A 82 -9.88 -12.44 16.50
N GLU A 83 -10.77 -13.30 17.01
CA GLU A 83 -12.17 -13.39 16.55
C GLU A 83 -12.93 -12.08 16.73
N LYS A 84 -12.70 -11.38 17.85
CA LYS A 84 -13.34 -10.07 18.12
C LYS A 84 -12.79 -8.97 17.22
N LYS A 85 -11.46 -8.90 17.06
CA LYS A 85 -10.78 -7.81 16.37
C LYS A 85 -10.79 -7.97 14.85
N TYR A 86 -10.67 -9.22 14.39
CA TYR A 86 -10.60 -9.58 12.97
C TYR A 86 -11.54 -10.77 12.67
N PRO A 87 -12.87 -10.61 12.82
CA PRO A 87 -13.81 -11.71 12.61
C PRO A 87 -13.66 -12.38 11.24
N TRP A 88 -13.39 -11.59 10.21
CA TRP A 88 -13.21 -12.02 8.82
C TRP A 88 -11.99 -12.93 8.60
N LEU A 89 -10.97 -12.88 9.47
CA LEU A 89 -9.77 -13.70 9.39
C LEU A 89 -9.99 -15.07 10.07
N CYS A 90 -10.91 -15.13 11.03
CA CYS A 90 -11.23 -16.33 11.81
C CYS A 90 -12.38 -17.15 11.21
N LEU A 91 -13.12 -16.59 10.24
CA LEU A 91 -14.13 -17.33 9.49
C LEU A 91 -13.45 -18.28 8.50
N HIS A 92 -13.34 -19.57 8.84
CA HIS A 92 -13.07 -20.59 7.84
C HIS A 92 -14.28 -20.69 6.90
N PRO A 93 -14.11 -20.52 5.57
CA PRO A 93 -15.13 -20.98 4.65
C PRO A 93 -15.23 -22.48 4.85
N THR A 94 -16.37 -22.96 5.36
CA THR A 94 -16.71 -24.37 5.31
C THR A 94 -16.69 -24.76 3.84
N LEU A 95 -15.59 -25.34 3.36
CA LEU A 95 -15.61 -26.15 2.16
C LEU A 95 -16.48 -27.36 2.51
N THR A 96 -17.79 -27.19 2.37
CA THR A 96 -18.73 -28.29 2.27
C THR A 96 -18.32 -29.06 1.04
N LEU A 97 -17.50 -30.09 1.24
CA LEU A 97 -17.37 -31.20 0.31
C LEU A 97 -18.76 -31.83 0.21
N GLU A 98 -19.53 -31.42 -0.79
CA GLU A 98 -20.70 -32.16 -1.23
C GLU A 98 -20.25 -33.58 -1.57
N GLN A 99 -20.92 -34.54 -0.94
CA GLN A 99 -20.68 -35.99 -1.04
C GLN A 99 -21.09 -36.54 -2.41
#